data_AF-A0A139RKK1-F1
#
_entry.id   AF-A0A139RKK1-F1
#
_cell.length_a   1.000
_cell.length_b   1.000
_cell.length_c   1.000
_cell.angle_alpha   90.00
_cell.angle_beta   90.00
_cell.angle_gamma   90.00
#
_symmetry.space_group_name_H-M   'P 1'
#
loop_
_entity.id
_entity.type
_entity.pdbx_description
1 polymer ?
#
loop_
_entity_poly.entity_id
_entity_poly.type
_entity_poly.pdbx_seq_one_letter_code
_entity_poly.pdbx_strand_id
1 'polypeptide(L)'
;MTEVRTIVYSLGSQYGKKMLATSVFDAHLYHAKVNDGKVLFTVPTQSNTKVGKVIEKIDNIILTLKDGSSSLFAKVEHHGVYPDKFPDKNLYTLPSQWDSSKEEAEGYTWFELKDVKEISREELDSYKNTNSREYPLLKSISGASCRIYVRKK
;
A
#
# COMPACT_ATOMS: atom_id res chain seq x y z
N MET A 1 2.20 5.79 -25.98
CA MET A 1 2.85 5.69 -24.65
C MET A 1 1.78 5.19 -23.69
N THR A 2 1.98 4.02 -23.10
CA THR A 2 1.05 3.51 -22.07
C THR A 2 1.19 4.39 -20.85
N GLU A 3 0.11 5.02 -20.41
CA GLU A 3 0.10 5.85 -19.22
C GLU A 3 0.42 4.99 -17.99
N VAL A 4 1.51 5.31 -17.28
CA VAL A 4 1.91 4.60 -16.06
C VAL A 4 1.12 5.16 -14.89
N ARG A 5 0.32 4.32 -14.25
CA ARG A 5 -0.53 4.72 -13.12
C ARG A 5 0.15 4.39 -11.80
N THR A 6 0.53 5.44 -11.08
CA THR A 6 1.11 5.36 -9.74
C THR A 6 0.13 5.91 -8.73
N ILE A 7 -0.16 5.12 -7.69
CA ILE A 7 -1.00 5.52 -6.56
C ILE A 7 -0.13 5.80 -5.35
N VAL A 8 -0.56 6.72 -4.49
CA VAL A 8 0.21 7.11 -3.30
C VAL A 8 -0.66 7.02 -2.06
N TYR A 9 -0.19 6.30 -1.04
CA TYR A 9 -0.83 6.22 0.27
C TYR A 9 0.07 6.77 1.35
N SER A 10 -0.56 7.47 2.30
CA SER A 10 0.10 7.92 3.51
C SER A 10 -0.11 6.88 4.60
N LEU A 11 0.99 6.36 5.14
CA LEU A 11 0.98 5.46 6.27
C LEU A 11 0.53 6.22 7.52
N GLY A 12 -0.59 5.76 8.09
CA GLY A 12 -1.11 6.29 9.36
C GLY A 12 -0.70 5.44 10.56
N SER A 13 -0.54 6.08 11.72
CA SER A 13 -0.52 5.38 13.00
C SER A 13 -1.90 4.80 13.32
N GLN A 14 -1.99 3.61 13.92
CA GLN A 14 -3.27 3.06 14.36
C GLN A 14 -3.78 3.75 15.64
N TYR A 15 -5.08 4.05 15.68
CA TYR A 15 -5.75 4.63 16.85
C TYR A 15 -5.57 3.74 18.09
N GLY A 16 -5.17 4.33 19.22
CA GLY A 16 -4.82 3.60 20.44
C GLY A 16 -3.33 3.25 20.61
N LYS A 17 -2.42 3.86 19.83
CA LYS A 17 -0.94 3.74 19.94
C LYS A 17 -0.38 2.31 19.77
N LYS A 18 -1.14 1.39 19.17
CA LYS A 18 -0.67 0.01 18.97
C LYS A 18 0.49 -0.09 17.96
N MET A 19 0.58 0.83 17.00
CA MET A 19 1.65 0.89 16.02
C MET A 19 1.83 2.30 15.46
N LEU A 20 3.08 2.78 15.43
CA LEU A 20 3.45 4.07 14.82
C LEU A 20 3.58 3.92 13.30
N ALA A 21 3.32 4.98 12.54
CA ALA A 21 3.48 4.99 11.09
C ALA A 21 4.90 4.60 10.63
N THR A 22 5.93 5.01 11.37
CA THR A 22 7.33 4.60 11.15
C THR A 22 7.51 3.09 11.34
N SER A 23 6.92 2.52 12.39
CA SER A 23 6.95 1.06 12.60
C SER A 23 6.22 0.31 11.47
N VAL A 24 5.14 0.88 10.92
CA VAL A 24 4.45 0.31 9.75
C VAL A 24 5.38 0.35 8.52
N PHE A 25 6.08 1.46 8.30
CA PHE A 25 7.07 1.58 7.24
C PHE A 25 8.18 0.52 7.37
N ASP A 26 8.80 0.44 8.55
CA ASP A 26 9.90 -0.50 8.84
C ASP A 26 9.45 -1.94 8.62
N ALA A 27 8.23 -2.29 9.05
CA ALA A 27 7.67 -3.61 8.86
C ALA A 27 7.45 -3.94 7.37
N HIS A 28 6.94 -3.02 6.55
CA HIS A 28 6.80 -3.26 5.10
C HIS A 28 8.18 -3.55 4.47
N LEU A 29 9.16 -2.71 4.78
CA LEU A 29 10.51 -2.81 4.22
C LEU A 29 11.20 -4.11 4.67
N TYR A 30 11.13 -4.44 5.96
CA TYR A 30 11.70 -5.67 6.50
C TYR A 30 11.05 -6.90 5.87
N HIS A 31 9.72 -6.95 5.83
CA HIS A 31 9.00 -8.06 5.24
C HIS A 31 9.27 -8.21 3.74
N ALA A 32 9.37 -7.12 2.98
CA ALA A 32 9.79 -7.21 1.59
C ALA A 32 11.20 -7.82 1.45
N LYS A 33 12.18 -7.35 2.24
CA LYS A 33 13.57 -7.84 2.17
C LYS A 33 13.69 -9.34 2.42
N VAL A 34 12.92 -9.88 3.37
CA VAL A 34 12.97 -11.33 3.69
C VAL A 34 12.16 -12.20 2.74
N ASN A 35 11.40 -11.59 1.82
CA ASN A 35 10.52 -12.25 0.83
C ASN A 35 10.80 -11.77 -0.60
N ASP A 36 12.08 -11.61 -0.96
CA ASP A 36 12.51 -11.29 -2.33
C ASP A 36 11.87 -10.03 -2.92
N GLY A 37 11.68 -9.01 -2.07
CA GLY A 37 11.07 -7.74 -2.43
C GLY A 37 9.54 -7.79 -2.54
N LYS A 38 8.89 -8.86 -2.07
CA LYS A 38 7.44 -9.08 -2.20
C LYS A 38 6.69 -8.93 -0.88
N VAL A 39 5.52 -8.29 -0.94
CA VAL A 39 4.61 -8.11 0.20
C VAL A 39 3.20 -7.92 -0.33
N LEU A 40 2.21 -8.42 0.39
CA LEU A 40 0.82 -8.07 0.14
C LEU A 40 0.45 -6.87 1.02
N PHE A 41 -0.10 -5.85 0.40
CA PHE A 41 -0.55 -4.63 1.07
C PHE A 41 -2.07 -4.57 1.04
N THR A 42 -2.72 -4.38 2.19
CA THR A 42 -4.18 -4.21 2.24
C THR A 42 -4.58 -2.91 2.93
N VAL A 43 -5.68 -2.33 2.44
CA VAL A 43 -6.27 -1.09 2.94
C VAL A 43 -7.79 -1.20 2.97
N PRO A 44 -8.46 -0.59 3.97
CA PRO A 44 -9.92 -0.51 3.99
C PRO A 44 -10.42 0.13 2.71
N THR A 45 -11.47 -0.42 2.09
CA THR A 45 -12.10 0.16 0.89
C THR A 45 -13.07 1.28 1.26
N GLN A 46 -12.54 2.47 1.52
CA GLN A 46 -13.29 3.71 1.70
C GLN A 46 -13.34 4.49 0.37
N SER A 47 -14.18 5.54 0.30
CA SER A 47 -14.37 6.34 -0.92
C SER A 47 -13.05 6.79 -1.59
N ASN A 48 -12.01 7.05 -0.79
CA ASN A 48 -10.70 7.55 -1.24
C ASN A 48 -9.70 6.42 -1.59
N THR A 49 -10.01 5.17 -1.23
CA THR A 49 -9.16 3.99 -1.43
C THR A 49 -9.79 2.95 -2.37
N LYS A 50 -11.02 3.19 -2.85
CA LYS A 50 -11.72 2.44 -3.92
C LYS A 50 -10.99 2.38 -5.27
N VAL A 51 -9.76 2.87 -5.33
CA VAL A 51 -8.92 2.89 -6.52
C VAL A 51 -8.79 1.48 -7.11
N GLY A 52 -8.64 0.43 -6.29
CA GLY A 52 -8.59 -0.95 -6.77
C GLY A 52 -9.91 -1.51 -7.34
N LYS A 53 -11.05 -0.87 -7.08
CA LYS A 53 -12.35 -1.24 -7.67
C LYS A 53 -12.64 -0.51 -8.98
N VAL A 54 -12.14 0.72 -9.11
CA VAL A 54 -12.48 1.64 -10.22
C VAL A 54 -11.39 1.67 -11.29
N ILE A 55 -10.14 1.45 -10.90
CA ILE A 55 -9.00 1.48 -11.81
C ILE A 55 -8.61 0.05 -12.16
N GLU A 56 -8.79 -0.33 -13.42
CA GLU A 56 -8.45 -1.67 -13.92
C GLU A 56 -6.96 -2.00 -13.79
N LYS A 57 -6.09 -1.00 -14.06
CA LYS A 57 -4.65 -1.17 -14.06
C LYS A 57 -3.96 -0.13 -13.18
N ILE A 58 -3.19 -0.62 -12.22
CA ILE A 58 -2.31 0.14 -11.35
C ILE A 58 -0.92 -0.46 -11.55
N ASP A 59 0.06 0.35 -11.95
CA ASP A 59 1.40 -0.13 -12.24
C ASP A 59 2.28 -0.07 -11.00
N ASN A 60 2.16 1.02 -10.22
CA ASN A 60 3.02 1.25 -9.06
C ASN A 60 2.23 1.80 -7.87
N ILE A 61 2.80 1.59 -6.69
CA ILE A 61 2.35 2.18 -5.43
C ILE A 61 3.52 2.87 -4.74
N ILE A 62 3.23 4.00 -4.10
CA ILE A 62 4.13 4.66 -3.19
C ILE A 62 3.48 4.68 -1.81
N LEU A 63 4.20 4.20 -0.79
CA LEU A 63 3.80 4.25 0.60
C LEU A 63 4.70 5.26 1.32
N THR A 64 4.14 6.35 1.82
CA THR A 64 4.94 7.44 2.43
C THR A 64 4.44 7.80 3.83
N LEU A 65 5.34 8.27 4.69
CA LEU A 65 4.93 9.01 5.87
C LEU A 65 4.24 10.33 5.48
N LYS A 66 3.40 10.87 6.36
CA LYS A 66 2.60 12.07 6.07
C LYS A 66 3.45 13.31 5.79
N ASP A 67 4.62 13.40 6.40
CA ASP A 67 5.62 14.45 6.18
C ASP A 67 6.54 14.17 4.99
N GLY A 68 6.47 12.97 4.41
CA GLY A 68 7.35 12.52 3.32
C GLY A 68 8.79 12.27 3.75
N SER A 69 9.05 12.06 5.04
CA SER A 69 10.41 11.77 5.55
C SER A 69 10.91 10.38 5.13
N SER A 70 10.00 9.42 4.96
CA SER A 70 10.31 8.07 4.46
C SER A 70 9.26 7.63 3.45
N SER A 71 9.71 6.97 2.39
CA SER A 71 8.86 6.52 1.28
C SER A 71 9.33 5.20 0.68
N LEU A 72 8.39 4.31 0.39
CA LEU A 72 8.61 3.07 -0.34
C LEU A 72 7.96 3.18 -1.70
N PHE A 73 8.68 2.72 -2.73
CA PHE A 73 8.12 2.44 -4.04
C PHE A 73 7.98 0.93 -4.21
N ALA A 74 6.89 0.50 -4.85
CA ALA A 74 6.74 -0.87 -5.31
C ALA A 74 5.96 -0.94 -6.61
N LYS A 75 6.23 -1.98 -7.40
CA LYS A 75 5.40 -2.33 -8.55
C LYS A 75 4.23 -3.18 -8.09
N VAL A 76 3.07 -2.98 -8.69
CA VAL A 76 1.88 -3.79 -8.45
C VAL A 76 1.87 -4.94 -9.46
N GLU A 77 1.91 -6.17 -8.96
CA GLU A 77 1.79 -7.38 -9.78
C GLU A 77 0.32 -7.70 -10.05
N HIS A 78 -0.46 -7.75 -8.97
CA HIS A 78 -1.91 -7.94 -9.00
C HIS A 78 -2.58 -7.07 -7.93
N HIS A 79 -3.84 -6.73 -8.15
CA HIS A 79 -4.66 -6.05 -7.16
C HIS A 79 -6.12 -6.46 -7.29
N GLY A 80 -6.89 -6.20 -6.26
CA GLY A 80 -8.32 -6.42 -6.29
C GLY A 80 -8.98 -6.06 -4.97
N VAL A 81 -10.21 -6.53 -4.83
CA VAL A 81 -11.03 -6.28 -3.65
C VAL A 81 -11.51 -7.63 -3.14
N TYR A 82 -11.52 -7.81 -1.83
CA TYR A 82 -12.15 -8.97 -1.23
C TYR A 82 -13.67 -8.97 -1.44
N PRO A 83 -14.31 -10.15 -1.51
CA PRO A 83 -13.69 -11.48 -1.52
C PRO A 83 -13.26 -11.94 -2.93
N ASP A 84 -13.68 -11.22 -3.98
CA ASP A 84 -13.81 -11.75 -5.35
C ASP A 84 -12.50 -12.14 -6.04
N LYS A 85 -11.36 -11.56 -5.65
CA LYS A 85 -10.09 -11.74 -6.40
C LYS A 85 -8.87 -12.07 -5.55
N PHE A 86 -9.03 -12.32 -4.25
CA PHE A 86 -7.89 -12.44 -3.34
C PHE A 86 -6.87 -13.49 -3.81
N PRO A 87 -5.56 -13.17 -3.82
CA PRO A 87 -4.55 -14.14 -4.22
C PRO A 87 -4.57 -15.35 -3.30
N ASP A 88 -4.12 -16.50 -3.79
CA ASP A 88 -4.23 -17.75 -3.04
C ASP A 88 -3.68 -17.58 -1.61
N LYS A 89 -4.56 -17.75 -0.61
CA LYS A 89 -4.26 -17.58 0.82
C LYS A 89 -3.09 -18.47 1.27
N ASN A 90 -2.83 -19.56 0.54
CA ASN A 90 -1.71 -20.45 0.81
C ASN A 90 -0.35 -19.85 0.43
N LEU A 91 -0.33 -18.80 -0.40
CA LEU A 91 0.90 -18.11 -0.79
C LEU A 91 1.36 -17.10 0.25
N TYR A 92 0.55 -16.74 1.24
CA TYR A 92 0.87 -15.68 2.20
C TYR A 92 0.74 -16.14 3.67
N THR A 93 1.69 -15.72 4.50
CA THR A 93 1.66 -15.83 5.95
C THR A 93 0.90 -14.61 6.48
N LEU A 94 -0.23 -14.89 7.12
CA LEU A 94 -1.00 -13.89 7.84
C LEU A 94 -0.15 -13.34 9.00
N PRO A 95 -0.06 -12.03 9.19
CA PRO A 95 0.50 -11.46 10.40
C PRO A 95 -0.30 -11.94 11.60
N SER A 96 0.37 -12.29 12.69
CA SER A 96 -0.29 -12.67 13.96
C SER A 96 -1.20 -11.58 14.52
N GLN A 97 -1.01 -10.35 14.08
CA GLN A 97 -1.84 -9.20 14.44
C GLN A 97 -3.18 -9.15 13.69
N TRP A 98 -3.44 -10.06 12.74
CA TRP A 98 -4.53 -9.88 11.79
C TRP A 98 -5.45 -11.09 11.59
N ASP A 99 -6.73 -10.78 11.36
CA ASP A 99 -7.82 -11.70 11.07
C ASP A 99 -8.35 -11.43 9.65
N SER A 100 -8.01 -12.29 8.69
CA SER A 100 -8.42 -12.16 7.28
C SER A 100 -9.95 -12.22 7.11
N SER A 101 -10.67 -12.87 8.03
CA SER A 101 -12.12 -12.99 7.97
C SER A 101 -12.82 -11.63 8.15
N LYS A 102 -12.21 -10.70 8.90
CA LYS A 102 -12.73 -9.33 9.00
C LYS A 102 -12.51 -8.51 7.74
N GLU A 103 -11.35 -8.65 7.08
CA GLU A 103 -11.07 -7.93 5.83
C GLU A 103 -11.95 -8.37 4.68
N GLU A 104 -12.24 -9.67 4.64
CA GLU A 104 -13.18 -10.25 3.69
C GLU A 104 -14.59 -9.71 3.90
N ALA A 105 -15.06 -9.69 5.15
CA ALA A 105 -16.38 -9.16 5.49
C ALA A 105 -16.50 -7.65 5.21
N GLU A 106 -15.44 -6.88 5.43
CA GLU A 106 -15.41 -5.43 5.21
C GLU A 106 -15.00 -5.04 3.77
N GLY A 107 -14.66 -6.01 2.92
CA GLY A 107 -14.36 -5.81 1.50
C GLY A 107 -13.11 -4.99 1.22
N TYR A 108 -11.97 -5.31 1.85
CA TYR A 108 -10.72 -4.55 1.72
C TYR A 108 -10.13 -4.62 0.31
N THR A 109 -9.40 -3.56 -0.09
CA THR A 109 -8.60 -3.56 -1.31
C THR A 109 -7.22 -4.10 -0.97
N TRP A 110 -6.70 -4.99 -1.81
CA TRP A 110 -5.40 -5.63 -1.63
C TRP A 110 -4.54 -5.43 -2.89
N PHE A 111 -3.23 -5.40 -2.69
CA PHE A 111 -2.21 -5.20 -3.72
C PHE A 111 -1.05 -6.15 -3.46
N GLU A 112 -0.73 -6.98 -4.45
CA GLU A 112 0.51 -7.74 -4.47
C GLU A 112 1.64 -6.84 -4.96
N LEU A 113 2.58 -6.55 -4.06
CA LEU A 113 3.69 -5.66 -4.34
C LEU A 113 4.96 -6.48 -4.61
N LYS A 114 5.74 -6.00 -5.57
CA LYS A 114 7.08 -6.52 -5.89
C LYS A 114 8.08 -5.39 -6.08
N ASP A 115 9.37 -5.73 -6.06
CA ASP A 115 10.48 -4.79 -6.18
C ASP A 115 10.39 -3.65 -5.16
N VAL A 116 9.91 -3.95 -3.94
CA VAL A 116 9.73 -2.94 -2.88
C VAL A 116 11.09 -2.40 -2.48
N LYS A 117 11.24 -1.08 -2.57
CA LYS A 117 12.46 -0.36 -2.25
C LYS A 117 12.15 0.98 -1.62
N GLU A 118 13.08 1.48 -0.83
CA GLU A 118 13.04 2.86 -0.36
C GLU A 118 13.36 3.82 -1.51
N ILE A 119 12.69 4.97 -1.54
CA ILE A 119 12.95 6.06 -2.49
C ILE A 119 13.28 7.34 -1.74
N SER A 120 14.09 8.20 -2.35
CA SER A 120 14.49 9.45 -1.74
C SER A 120 13.38 10.48 -1.77
N ARG A 121 13.53 11.56 -1.00
CA ARG A 121 12.59 12.68 -1.00
C ARG A 121 12.55 13.37 -2.37
N GLU A 122 13.69 13.49 -3.02
CA GLU A 122 13.81 14.08 -4.36
C GLU A 122 13.07 13.23 -5.40
N GLU A 123 13.15 11.90 -5.29
CA GLU A 123 12.38 10.98 -6.15
C GLU A 123 10.88 11.13 -5.89
N LEU A 124 10.45 11.18 -4.62
CA LEU A 124 9.04 11.40 -4.25
C LEU A 124 8.49 12.73 -4.81
N ASP A 125 9.25 13.82 -4.67
CA ASP A 125 8.85 15.16 -5.11
C ASP A 125 8.84 15.30 -6.65
N SER A 126 9.44 14.36 -7.38
CA SER A 126 9.37 14.30 -8.85
C SER A 126 8.00 13.87 -9.38
N TYR A 127 7.18 13.18 -8.56
CA TYR A 127 5.85 12.74 -8.94
C TYR A 127 4.85 13.90 -8.90
N LYS A 128 4.08 14.05 -9.98
CA LYS A 128 3.04 15.07 -10.10
C LYS A 128 1.65 14.46 -9.89
N ASN A 129 0.80 15.16 -9.16
CA ASN A 129 -0.60 14.79 -9.00
C ASN A 129 -1.35 15.01 -10.33
N THR A 130 -2.19 14.05 -10.72
CA THR A 130 -3.02 14.13 -11.93
C THR A 130 -4.30 14.95 -11.71
N ASN A 131 -4.67 15.23 -10.46
CA ASN A 131 -5.79 16.11 -10.15
C ASN A 131 -5.39 17.58 -10.38
N SER A 132 -6.20 18.30 -11.15
CA SER A 132 -6.04 19.68 -11.63
C SER A 132 -5.96 20.78 -10.56
N ARG A 133 -5.84 20.43 -9.28
CA ARG A 133 -5.48 21.37 -8.21
C ARG A 133 -4.04 21.06 -7.80
N GLU A 134 -3.13 21.99 -8.08
CA GLU A 134 -1.69 21.96 -7.76
C GLU A 134 -1.43 21.93 -6.24
N TYR A 135 -1.93 20.92 -5.54
CA TYR A 135 -1.55 20.66 -4.17
C TYR A 135 -0.34 19.72 -4.17
N PRO A 136 0.69 20.01 -3.36
CA PRO A 136 1.79 19.08 -3.12
C PRO A 136 1.25 17.67 -2.82
N LEU A 137 1.90 16.64 -3.37
CA LEU A 137 1.49 15.23 -3.27
C LEU A 137 1.07 14.88 -1.83
N LEU A 138 1.91 15.21 -0.85
CA LEU A 138 1.72 14.96 0.59
C LEU A 138 0.52 15.69 1.21
N LYS A 139 0.13 16.85 0.68
CA LYS A 139 -1.07 17.59 1.14
C LYS A 139 -2.38 16.99 0.59
N SER A 140 -2.27 16.13 -0.42
CA SER A 140 -3.40 15.55 -1.14
C SER A 140 -3.77 14.14 -0.64
N ILE A 141 -2.93 13.52 0.19
CA ILE A 141 -3.08 12.12 0.59
C ILE A 141 -3.70 12.06 1.99
N SER A 142 -4.90 11.46 2.09
CA SER A 142 -5.48 11.08 3.38
C SER A 142 -4.71 9.89 3.96
N GLY A 143 -4.36 9.94 5.25
CA GLY A 143 -3.76 8.81 5.95
C GLY A 143 -4.69 7.60 5.94
N ALA A 144 -4.19 6.44 5.50
CA ALA A 144 -4.93 5.19 5.54
C ALA A 144 -4.30 4.25 6.59
N SER A 145 -5.13 3.54 7.34
CA SER A 145 -4.68 2.39 8.13
C SER A 145 -4.24 1.29 7.17
N CYS A 146 -2.95 0.97 7.19
CA CYS A 146 -2.30 0.09 6.24
C CYS A 146 -1.88 -1.22 6.92
N ARG A 147 -1.95 -2.34 6.19
CA ARG A 147 -1.59 -3.68 6.72
C ARG A 147 -0.68 -4.41 5.74
N ILE A 148 0.21 -5.26 6.29
CA ILE A 148 1.31 -5.94 5.59
C ILE A 148 1.09 -7.43 5.69
N TYR A 149 1.23 -8.19 4.60
CA TYR A 149 1.33 -9.65 4.65
C TYR A 149 2.58 -10.12 3.91
N VAL A 150 3.05 -11.29 4.29
CA VAL A 150 4.33 -11.87 3.87
C VAL A 150 4.07 -13.08 3.00
N ARG A 151 4.84 -13.32 1.94
CA ARG A 151 4.71 -14.59 1.17
C ARG A 151 5.21 -15.78 2.02
N LYS A 152 4.51 -16.92 2.00
CA LYS A 152 5.04 -18.18 2.54
C LYS A 152 6.19 -18.65 1.65
N LYS A 153 7.32 -18.97 2.28
CA LYS A 153 8.44 -19.65 1.61
C LYS A 153 8.08 -21.10 1.32
#